data_AF-A0A410RFX4-F1
#
_entry.id   AF-A0A410RFX4-F1
#
_cell.length_a   1.000
_cell.length_b   1.000
_cell.length_c   1.000
_cell.angle_alpha   90.00
_cell.angle_beta   90.00
_cell.angle_gamma   90.00
#
_symmetry.space_group_name_H-M   'P 1'
#
loop_
_entity.id
_entity.type
_entity.pdbx_description
1 polymer ?
#
loop_
_entity_poly.entity_id
_entity_poly.type
_entity_poly.pdbx_seq_one_letter_code
_entity_poly.pdbx_strand_id
1 'polypeptide(L)'
;TSKMRTVLVIAVLVGCAYALPTPEHDEDDKPCCSRSNTRLNSQFVHLNRLTAEIQALSDAVDARNKASDGVSHTIGALSRQIVSLEGTGCDEHSFQCGGNQKRCIAASQVCDGFEDCPNSYDESDLACEALVQAGDIWEGAPSYDRCTQREPYKARIVIKSVTDREFFHPIVKVDAQLLFYAKTQNFKAVSNLPGHGTYEFGSRTLTFPPPEDDNLAFVANFDFADNDHMHAYVVRASTGEKCAMFVLHKVKAG
;
A
#
# COMPACT_ATOMS: atom_id res chain seq x y z
N THR A 1 -2.20 -43.47 29.30
CA THR A 1 -0.95 -43.90 29.99
C THR A 1 -0.56 -45.27 29.48
N SER A 2 0.75 -45.55 29.40
CA SER A 2 1.40 -46.72 28.73
C SER A 2 1.60 -46.49 27.23
N LYS A 3 2.75 -46.07 26.68
CA LYS A 3 4.19 -46.40 26.86
C LYS A 3 4.50 -47.89 26.69
N MET A 4 5.02 -48.29 25.52
CA MET A 4 6.28 -49.05 25.43
C MET A 4 6.76 -49.23 23.97
N ARG A 5 8.10 -49.16 23.81
CA ARG A 5 8.96 -49.40 22.62
C ARG A 5 9.00 -48.20 21.68
N THR A 6 10.11 -47.48 21.51
CA THR A 6 11.48 -47.96 21.27
C THR A 6 12.50 -46.91 21.73
N VAL A 7 13.40 -47.32 22.63
CA VAL A 7 14.55 -46.59 23.18
C VAL A 7 15.79 -47.40 22.78
N LEU A 8 16.87 -46.73 22.36
CA LEU A 8 18.30 -47.10 22.45
C LEU A 8 19.04 -46.36 21.30
N VAL A 9 20.10 -45.57 21.43
CA VAL A 9 21.00 -45.20 22.53
C VAL A 9 21.60 -43.85 22.13
N ILE A 10 21.37 -42.83 22.96
CA ILE A 10 22.28 -41.70 23.13
C ILE A 10 22.86 -41.86 24.53
N ALA A 11 24.17 -41.66 24.65
CA ALA A 11 24.91 -41.48 25.89
C ALA A 11 25.05 -42.70 26.82
N VAL A 12 26.14 -43.45 26.61
CA VAL A 12 27.01 -43.83 27.74
C VAL A 12 28.23 -42.93 27.64
N LEU A 13 28.21 -41.91 28.49
CA LEU A 13 29.34 -41.11 28.92
C LEU A 13 30.32 -41.98 29.74
N VAL A 14 31.51 -41.40 29.93
CA VAL A 14 32.44 -41.56 31.06
C VAL A 14 33.72 -42.34 30.73
N GLY A 15 34.85 -41.62 30.85
CA GLY A 15 36.06 -42.21 31.42
C GLY A 15 37.31 -42.04 30.58
N CYS A 16 37.95 -40.89 30.76
CA CYS A 16 39.39 -40.73 31.03
C CYS A 16 40.44 -41.60 30.31
N ALA A 17 41.54 -40.90 30.02
CA ALA A 17 42.91 -41.32 30.26
C ALA A 17 43.65 -42.09 29.15
N TYR A 18 44.55 -41.33 28.50
CA TYR A 18 45.93 -41.69 28.16
C TYR A 18 46.19 -42.93 27.30
N ALA A 19 46.61 -42.72 26.04
CA ALA A 19 47.99 -42.91 25.60
C ALA A 19 48.10 -42.83 24.05
N LEU A 20 48.95 -41.91 23.56
CA LEU A 20 49.61 -42.00 22.25
C LEU A 20 50.67 -43.13 22.32
N PRO A 21 51.00 -43.87 21.24
CA PRO A 21 51.72 -43.32 20.07
C PRO A 21 51.32 -44.05 18.74
N THR A 22 51.78 -43.82 17.50
CA THR A 22 52.89 -43.13 16.80
C THR A 22 52.40 -42.73 15.39
N PRO A 23 53.10 -41.83 14.66
CA PRO A 23 52.85 -41.55 13.25
C PRO A 23 53.70 -42.48 12.37
N GLU A 24 53.12 -43.09 11.34
CA GLU A 24 53.91 -43.65 10.24
C GLU A 24 53.20 -43.47 8.91
N HIS A 25 54.00 -42.95 7.98
CA HIS A 25 53.74 -42.74 6.57
C HIS A 25 53.25 -44.02 5.90
N ASP A 26 52.23 -43.89 5.04
CA ASP A 26 52.21 -44.65 3.79
C ASP A 26 51.90 -43.69 2.65
N GLU A 27 52.97 -43.37 1.92
CA GLU A 27 52.91 -43.03 0.51
C GLU A 27 52.24 -44.20 -0.23
N ASP A 28 51.11 -43.94 -0.88
CA ASP A 28 50.84 -44.58 -2.16
C ASP A 28 50.01 -43.64 -3.02
N ASP A 29 50.77 -42.85 -3.78
CA ASP A 29 50.34 -41.99 -4.84
C ASP A 29 49.66 -42.83 -5.95
N LYS A 30 48.32 -42.79 -5.99
CA LYS A 30 47.56 -43.19 -7.19
C LYS A 30 46.86 -41.96 -7.77
N PRO A 31 47.35 -41.41 -8.90
CA PRO A 31 46.79 -40.23 -9.53
C PRO A 31 45.60 -40.63 -10.41
N CYS A 32 44.49 -41.02 -9.80
CA CYS A 32 43.24 -41.26 -10.50
C CYS A 32 42.13 -40.40 -9.90
N CYS A 33 42.26 -39.07 -10.04
CA CYS A 33 41.17 -38.07 -10.13
C CYS A 33 41.64 -36.59 -10.11
N SER A 34 42.95 -36.28 -10.18
CA SER A 34 43.43 -34.88 -10.08
C SER A 34 42.99 -33.97 -11.23
N ARG A 35 42.70 -34.54 -12.41
CA ARG A 35 42.26 -33.82 -13.62
C ARG A 35 40.78 -33.43 -13.62
N SER A 36 39.90 -34.22 -12.99
CA SER A 36 38.47 -33.86 -12.90
C SER A 36 38.24 -32.77 -11.86
N ASN A 37 38.93 -32.84 -10.72
CA ASN A 37 38.77 -31.84 -9.65
C ASN A 37 39.33 -30.46 -10.03
N THR A 38 40.40 -30.37 -10.82
CA THR A 38 40.89 -29.07 -11.32
C THR A 38 39.91 -28.42 -12.30
N ARG A 39 39.28 -29.20 -13.17
CA ARG A 39 38.25 -28.70 -14.10
C ARG A 39 36.99 -28.26 -13.36
N LEU A 40 36.52 -29.06 -12.40
CA LEU A 40 35.38 -28.70 -11.55
C LEU A 40 35.67 -27.43 -10.74
N ASN A 41 36.84 -27.34 -10.09
CA ASN A 41 37.23 -26.14 -9.34
C ASN A 41 37.32 -24.90 -10.24
N SER A 42 37.81 -25.04 -11.49
CA SER A 42 37.82 -23.92 -12.44
C SER A 42 36.41 -23.46 -12.84
N GLN A 43 35.45 -24.39 -12.95
CA GLN A 43 34.05 -24.07 -13.23
C GLN A 43 33.38 -23.40 -12.03
N PHE A 44 33.67 -23.82 -10.79
CA PHE A 44 33.16 -23.15 -9.59
C PHE A 44 33.62 -21.69 -9.50
N VAL A 45 34.90 -21.41 -9.81
CA VAL A 45 35.41 -20.03 -9.83
C VAL A 45 34.69 -19.20 -10.90
N HIS A 46 34.44 -19.78 -12.08
CA HIS A 46 33.72 -19.11 -13.15
C HIS A 46 32.25 -18.82 -12.78
N LEU A 47 31.56 -19.78 -12.17
CA LEU A 47 30.18 -19.60 -11.69
C LEU A 47 30.09 -18.52 -10.62
N ASN A 48 31.00 -18.53 -9.63
CA ASN A 48 31.02 -17.50 -8.59
C ASN A 48 31.24 -16.10 -9.19
N ARG A 49 32.10 -15.99 -10.20
CA ARG A 49 32.32 -14.73 -10.92
C ARG A 49 31.06 -14.28 -11.66
N LEU A 50 30.40 -15.16 -12.40
CA LEU A 50 29.17 -14.84 -13.11
C LEU A 50 28.04 -14.42 -12.16
N THR A 51 27.90 -15.11 -11.02
CA THR A 51 26.92 -14.73 -9.99
C THR A 51 27.20 -13.33 -9.45
N ALA A 52 28.48 -13.00 -9.18
CA ALA A 52 28.86 -11.66 -8.73
C ALA A 52 28.62 -10.58 -9.81
N GLU A 53 28.87 -10.90 -11.09
CA GLU A 53 28.60 -10.00 -12.21
C GLU A 53 27.09 -9.76 -12.40
N ILE A 54 26.26 -10.79 -12.27
CA ILE A 54 24.80 -10.68 -12.32
C ILE A 54 24.28 -9.84 -11.16
N GLN A 55 24.79 -10.07 -9.94
CA GLN A 55 24.38 -9.29 -8.77
C GLN A 55 24.74 -7.81 -8.95
N ALA A 56 25.98 -7.52 -9.38
CA ALA A 56 26.41 -6.15 -9.63
C ALA A 56 25.57 -5.46 -10.72
N LEU A 57 25.14 -6.20 -11.74
CA LEU A 57 24.24 -5.68 -12.76
C LEU A 57 22.84 -5.39 -12.20
N SER A 58 22.29 -6.29 -11.39
CA SER A 58 21.01 -6.09 -10.71
C SER A 58 21.04 -4.83 -9.84
N ASP A 59 22.08 -4.69 -9.01
CA ASP A 59 22.25 -3.55 -8.13
C ASP A 59 22.38 -2.23 -8.91
N ALA A 60 23.08 -2.27 -10.06
CA ALA A 60 23.22 -1.11 -10.94
C ALA A 60 21.90 -0.71 -11.63
N VAL A 61 21.09 -1.69 -12.02
CA VAL A 61 19.74 -1.46 -12.56
C VAL A 61 18.84 -0.86 -11.49
N ASP A 62 18.84 -1.42 -10.28
CA ASP A 62 18.05 -0.91 -9.16
C ASP A 62 18.45 0.52 -8.77
N ALA A 63 19.75 0.82 -8.77
CA ALA A 63 20.24 2.17 -8.51
C ALA A 63 19.76 3.17 -9.57
N ARG A 64 19.76 2.78 -10.85
CA ARG A 64 19.24 3.61 -11.95
C ARG A 64 17.73 3.80 -11.86
N ASN A 65 16.98 2.74 -11.55
CA ASN A 65 15.53 2.81 -11.37
C ASN A 65 15.19 3.76 -10.22
N LYS A 66 15.83 3.63 -9.05
CA LYS A 66 15.64 4.54 -7.91
C LYS A 66 15.94 6.01 -8.25
N ALA A 67 16.99 6.26 -9.03
CA ALA A 67 17.33 7.61 -9.47
C ALA A 67 16.28 8.17 -10.45
N SER A 68 15.80 7.35 -11.38
CA SER A 68 14.72 7.69 -12.32
C SER A 68 13.40 7.95 -11.58
N ASP A 69 13.06 7.10 -10.61
CA ASP A 69 11.89 7.26 -9.75
C ASP A 69 11.98 8.57 -8.97
N GLY A 70 13.15 8.90 -8.41
CA GLY A 70 13.37 10.18 -7.71
C GLY A 70 13.09 11.40 -8.58
N VAL A 71 13.48 11.37 -9.86
CA VAL A 71 13.19 12.46 -10.81
C VAL A 71 11.71 12.47 -11.20
N SER A 72 11.11 11.32 -11.47
CA SER A 72 9.67 11.21 -11.77
C SER A 72 8.81 11.72 -10.62
N HIS A 73 9.18 11.38 -9.37
CA HIS A 73 8.50 11.83 -8.16
C HIS A 73 8.62 13.34 -7.94
N THR A 74 9.76 13.96 -8.25
CA THR A 74 9.91 15.42 -8.10
C THR A 74 9.14 16.19 -9.17
N ILE A 75 9.15 15.72 -10.43
CA ILE A 75 8.32 16.28 -11.51
C ILE A 75 6.83 16.13 -11.16
N GLY A 76 6.44 14.94 -10.71
CA GLY A 76 5.09 14.67 -10.20
C GLY A 76 4.73 15.63 -9.07
N ALA A 77 5.54 15.73 -8.02
CA ALA A 77 5.31 16.63 -6.88
C ALA A 77 5.18 18.11 -7.29
N LEU A 78 5.99 18.57 -8.25
CA LEU A 78 5.89 19.93 -8.76
C LEU A 78 4.61 20.16 -9.56
N SER A 79 4.27 19.23 -10.47
CA SER A 79 3.02 19.27 -11.23
C SER A 79 1.80 19.28 -10.30
N ARG A 80 1.83 18.44 -9.27
CA ARG A 80 0.85 18.37 -8.18
C ARG A 80 0.66 19.71 -7.48
N GLN A 81 1.76 20.35 -7.12
CA GLN A 81 1.72 21.65 -6.46
C GLN A 81 1.17 22.75 -7.39
N ILE A 82 1.52 22.71 -8.68
CA ILE A 82 0.98 23.64 -9.68
C ILE A 82 -0.53 23.46 -9.81
N VAL A 83 -1.03 22.23 -9.98
CA VAL A 83 -2.47 21.94 -10.10
C VAL A 83 -3.24 22.38 -8.85
N SER A 84 -2.69 22.12 -7.67
CA SER A 84 -3.31 22.54 -6.40
C SER A 84 -3.37 24.06 -6.25
N LEU A 85 -2.34 24.79 -6.71
CA LEU A 85 -2.28 26.25 -6.63
C LEU A 85 -3.10 26.95 -7.72
N GLU A 86 -3.13 26.40 -8.92
CA GLU A 86 -3.94 26.92 -10.03
C GLU A 86 -5.43 26.73 -9.76
N GLY A 87 -5.77 25.67 -9.01
CA GLY A 87 -7.14 25.24 -8.79
C GLY A 87 -7.80 24.75 -10.09
N THR A 88 -8.88 24.00 -9.96
CA THR A 88 -9.62 23.51 -11.14
C THR A 88 -10.42 24.62 -11.81
N GLY A 89 -10.62 25.76 -11.14
CA GLY A 89 -11.47 26.87 -11.61
C GLY A 89 -12.96 26.50 -11.71
N CYS A 90 -13.35 25.38 -11.10
CA CYS A 90 -14.71 24.84 -11.07
C CYS A 90 -15.23 24.77 -9.63
N ASP A 91 -16.55 24.71 -9.47
CA ASP A 91 -17.21 24.57 -8.16
C ASP A 91 -16.97 23.18 -7.52
N GLU A 92 -17.28 23.02 -6.23
CA GLU A 92 -17.01 21.81 -5.42
C GLU A 92 -17.67 20.52 -5.97
N HIS A 93 -18.74 20.65 -6.77
CA HIS A 93 -19.46 19.52 -7.41
C HIS A 93 -19.27 19.47 -8.94
N SER A 94 -18.19 20.05 -9.42
CA SER A 94 -17.90 20.15 -10.85
C SER A 94 -16.59 19.46 -11.21
N PHE A 95 -16.57 18.80 -12.37
CA PHE A 95 -15.40 18.16 -12.93
C PHE A 95 -14.80 19.03 -14.04
N GLN A 96 -13.47 19.19 -14.04
CA GLN A 96 -12.73 19.94 -15.05
C GLN A 96 -12.31 19.01 -16.18
N CYS A 97 -12.81 19.26 -17.39
CA CYS A 97 -12.47 18.49 -18.60
C CYS A 97 -10.97 18.53 -18.95
N GLY A 98 -10.24 19.50 -18.40
CA GLY A 98 -8.81 19.66 -18.63
C GLY A 98 -8.49 20.31 -19.97
N GLY A 99 -7.21 20.34 -20.32
CA GLY A 99 -6.71 21.00 -21.52
C GLY A 99 -6.75 22.53 -21.46
N ASN A 100 -6.73 23.17 -22.64
CA ASN A 100 -6.64 24.64 -22.75
C ASN A 100 -7.98 25.37 -22.51
N GLN A 101 -9.10 24.64 -22.49
CA GLN A 101 -10.42 25.20 -22.26
C GLN A 101 -10.88 24.82 -20.86
N LYS A 102 -11.13 25.82 -20.00
CA LYS A 102 -11.67 25.62 -18.64
C LYS A 102 -13.16 25.30 -18.72
N ARG A 103 -13.52 24.09 -19.16
CA ARG A 103 -14.90 23.62 -19.22
C ARG A 103 -15.19 22.76 -18.00
N CYS A 104 -16.16 23.19 -17.20
CA CYS A 104 -16.65 22.46 -16.05
C CYS A 104 -17.96 21.75 -16.44
N ILE A 105 -18.07 20.48 -16.08
CA ILE A 105 -19.30 19.68 -16.18
C ILE A 105 -19.73 19.24 -14.78
N ALA A 106 -20.96 18.75 -14.60
CA ALA A 106 -21.40 18.26 -13.30
C ALA A 106 -20.70 16.95 -12.95
N ALA A 107 -20.40 16.71 -11.66
CA ALA A 107 -19.75 15.47 -11.23
C ALA A 107 -20.56 14.19 -11.59
N SER A 108 -21.89 14.30 -11.70
CA SER A 108 -22.77 13.20 -12.11
C SER A 108 -22.70 12.83 -13.59
N GLN A 109 -22.05 13.67 -14.41
CA GLN A 109 -21.84 13.47 -15.85
C GLN A 109 -20.49 12.79 -16.14
N VAL A 110 -19.72 12.47 -15.10
CA VAL A 110 -18.43 11.81 -15.26
C VAL A 110 -18.64 10.31 -15.24
N CYS A 111 -18.16 9.61 -16.27
CA CYS A 111 -18.33 8.17 -16.43
C CYS A 111 -19.81 7.76 -16.47
N ASP A 112 -20.65 8.55 -17.12
CA ASP A 112 -22.07 8.20 -17.33
C ASP A 112 -22.31 7.48 -18.66
N GLY A 113 -21.27 7.35 -19.49
CA GLY A 113 -21.28 6.72 -20.80
C GLY A 113 -21.52 7.69 -21.95
N PHE A 114 -21.61 8.99 -21.68
CA PHE A 114 -21.76 10.04 -22.68
C PHE A 114 -20.58 11.01 -22.66
N GLU A 115 -20.07 11.36 -23.84
CA GLU A 115 -18.98 12.33 -23.95
C GLU A 115 -19.52 13.76 -23.79
N ASP A 116 -19.47 14.30 -22.57
CA ASP A 116 -19.87 15.67 -22.23
C ASP A 116 -18.70 16.67 -22.32
N CYS A 117 -17.46 16.20 -22.12
CA CYS A 117 -16.28 17.02 -22.35
C CYS A 117 -15.93 17.12 -23.85
N PRO A 118 -15.46 18.29 -24.35
CA PRO A 118 -15.05 18.44 -25.75
C PRO A 118 -13.88 17.54 -26.19
N ASN A 119 -13.11 17.05 -25.22
CA ASN A 119 -12.00 16.12 -25.39
C ASN A 119 -12.33 14.70 -24.92
N SER A 120 -13.59 14.44 -24.54
CA SER A 120 -14.09 13.15 -24.05
C SER A 120 -13.30 12.62 -22.83
N TYR A 121 -12.72 13.52 -22.03
CA TYR A 121 -11.87 13.16 -20.89
C TYR A 121 -12.66 12.57 -19.72
N ASP A 122 -13.89 13.02 -19.55
CA ASP A 122 -14.90 12.51 -18.61
C ASP A 122 -15.21 11.03 -18.76
N GLU A 123 -15.09 10.49 -19.98
CA GLU A 123 -15.30 9.07 -20.30
C GLU A 123 -13.97 8.31 -20.51
N SER A 124 -12.84 8.93 -20.17
CA SER A 124 -11.54 8.27 -20.30
C SER A 124 -11.27 7.29 -19.16
N ASP A 125 -10.52 6.22 -19.43
CA ASP A 125 -10.10 5.25 -18.41
C ASP A 125 -9.42 5.92 -17.21
N LEU A 126 -8.69 7.02 -17.45
CA LEU A 126 -8.00 7.78 -16.39
C LEU A 126 -8.94 8.59 -15.49
N ALA A 127 -10.11 8.99 -15.99
CA ALA A 127 -11.13 9.66 -15.20
C ALA A 127 -12.02 8.65 -14.46
N CYS A 128 -12.29 7.51 -15.10
CA CYS A 128 -13.17 6.45 -14.59
C CYS A 128 -12.46 5.36 -13.78
N GLU A 129 -11.16 5.50 -13.54
CA GLU A 129 -10.43 4.62 -12.62
C GLU A 129 -10.69 5.03 -11.17
N ALA A 130 -11.21 4.08 -10.37
CA ALA A 130 -11.42 4.32 -8.95
C ALA A 130 -10.08 4.37 -8.22
N LEU A 131 -9.79 5.48 -7.54
CA LEU A 131 -8.58 5.64 -6.72
C LEU A 131 -8.55 4.70 -5.51
N VAL A 132 -9.71 4.12 -5.18
CA VAL A 132 -9.87 3.10 -4.15
C VAL A 132 -10.12 1.74 -4.81
N GLN A 133 -9.34 0.75 -4.41
CA GLN A 133 -9.49 -0.64 -4.87
C GLN A 133 -9.67 -1.59 -3.68
N ALA A 134 -10.26 -2.75 -3.94
CA ALA A 134 -10.42 -3.79 -2.93
C ALA A 134 -9.03 -4.23 -2.40
N GLY A 135 -8.86 -4.22 -1.08
CA GLY A 135 -7.59 -4.51 -0.42
C GLY A 135 -6.73 -3.28 -0.11
N ASP A 136 -7.08 -2.09 -0.61
CA ASP A 136 -6.37 -0.87 -0.25
C ASP A 136 -6.47 -0.56 1.23
N ILE A 137 -5.34 -0.17 1.82
CA ILE A 137 -5.24 0.23 3.21
C ILE A 137 -4.76 1.69 3.24
N TRP A 138 -5.49 2.51 3.97
CA TRP A 138 -5.18 3.92 4.16
C TRP A 138 -4.97 4.18 5.64
N GLU A 139 -3.89 4.86 6.00
CA GLU A 139 -3.56 5.15 7.39
C GLU A 139 -3.17 6.60 7.58
N GLY A 140 -3.47 7.14 8.76
CA GLY A 140 -3.04 8.49 9.11
C GLY A 140 -3.43 8.90 10.52
N ALA A 141 -3.00 10.10 10.88
CA ALA A 141 -3.26 10.71 12.18
C ALA A 141 -4.27 11.87 12.01
N PRO A 142 -5.03 12.21 13.06
CA PRO A 142 -5.85 13.42 13.02
C PRO A 142 -4.96 14.66 12.96
N SER A 143 -5.34 15.61 12.11
CA SER A 143 -4.83 16.99 12.17
C SER A 143 -5.52 17.75 13.31
N TYR A 144 -6.83 17.59 13.41
CA TYR A 144 -7.63 18.09 14.53
C TYR A 144 -8.87 17.21 14.72
N ASP A 145 -9.38 17.17 15.95
CA ASP A 145 -10.63 16.51 16.29
C ASP A 145 -11.34 17.31 17.38
N ARG A 146 -12.59 17.70 17.13
CA ARG A 146 -13.43 18.45 18.07
C ARG A 146 -14.75 17.74 18.36
N CYS A 147 -15.01 16.59 17.75
CA CYS A 147 -16.30 15.92 17.83
C CYS A 147 -16.24 14.49 18.32
N THR A 148 -15.15 13.76 18.10
CA THR A 148 -15.06 12.42 18.64
C THR A 148 -14.64 12.50 20.11
N GLN A 149 -15.37 11.82 20.99
CA GLN A 149 -15.01 11.75 22.41
C GLN A 149 -13.76 10.91 22.65
N ARG A 150 -13.37 10.09 21.66
CA ARG A 150 -12.32 9.07 21.76
C ARG A 150 -10.95 9.60 21.37
N GLU A 151 -10.88 10.76 20.70
CA GLU A 151 -9.65 11.42 20.22
C GLU A 151 -8.61 10.42 19.67
N PRO A 152 -8.94 9.68 18.58
CA PRO A 152 -8.08 8.61 18.09
C PRO A 152 -6.77 9.18 17.54
N TYR A 153 -5.64 8.67 18.01
CA TYR A 153 -4.33 9.11 17.53
C TYR A 153 -3.97 8.54 16.14
N LYS A 154 -4.71 7.52 15.68
CA LYS A 154 -4.53 6.91 14.36
C LYS A 154 -5.87 6.40 13.82
N ALA A 155 -6.12 6.67 12.55
CA ALA A 155 -7.20 6.09 11.77
C ALA A 155 -6.61 5.17 10.70
N ARG A 156 -7.28 4.05 10.45
CA ARG A 156 -6.98 3.11 9.37
C ARG A 156 -8.29 2.75 8.65
N ILE A 157 -8.29 2.84 7.32
CA ILE A 157 -9.40 2.42 6.47
C ILE A 157 -8.92 1.24 5.66
N VAL A 158 -9.68 0.14 5.69
CA VAL A 158 -9.43 -1.03 4.86
C VAL A 158 -10.58 -1.18 3.89
N ILE A 159 -10.32 -1.00 2.60
CA ILE A 159 -11.32 -1.17 1.55
C ILE A 159 -11.52 -2.68 1.33
N LYS A 160 -12.74 -3.16 1.52
CA LYS A 160 -13.09 -4.58 1.36
C LYS A 160 -13.49 -4.89 -0.06
N SER A 161 -14.36 -4.09 -0.63
CA SER A 161 -14.87 -4.26 -1.99
C SER A 161 -15.28 -2.92 -2.58
N VAL A 162 -15.12 -2.83 -3.90
CA VAL A 162 -15.63 -1.74 -4.73
C VAL A 162 -16.52 -2.39 -5.77
N THR A 163 -17.81 -2.09 -5.74
CA THR A 163 -18.82 -2.71 -6.59
C THR A 163 -19.45 -1.65 -7.46
N ASP A 164 -19.31 -1.82 -8.77
CA ASP A 164 -19.95 -0.98 -9.76
C ASP A 164 -21.45 -1.29 -9.88
N ARG A 165 -22.25 -0.32 -10.32
CA ARG A 165 -23.67 -0.49 -10.59
C ARG A 165 -23.89 -0.56 -12.10
N GLU A 166 -24.51 -1.65 -12.57
CA GLU A 166 -24.73 -1.95 -13.99
C GLU A 166 -25.37 -0.83 -14.85
N PHE A 167 -26.05 0.15 -14.25
CA PHE A 167 -26.76 1.23 -14.95
C PHE A 167 -26.43 2.64 -14.43
N PHE A 168 -25.48 2.77 -13.49
CA PHE A 168 -25.14 4.05 -12.89
C PHE A 168 -23.66 4.05 -12.48
N HIS A 169 -22.82 4.28 -13.48
CA HIS A 169 -21.37 4.27 -13.40
C HIS A 169 -20.74 5.51 -12.73
N PRO A 170 -21.36 6.72 -12.65
CA PRO A 170 -20.72 7.87 -11.99
C PRO A 170 -20.43 7.68 -10.49
N ILE A 171 -21.08 6.70 -9.85
CA ILE A 171 -20.92 6.40 -8.43
C ILE A 171 -20.84 4.89 -8.21
N VAL A 172 -19.74 4.43 -7.60
CA VAL A 172 -19.56 3.04 -7.18
C VAL A 172 -19.84 2.86 -5.69
N LYS A 173 -20.30 1.66 -5.30
CA LYS A 173 -20.46 1.30 -3.89
C LYS A 173 -19.13 0.82 -3.33
N VAL A 174 -18.77 1.30 -2.14
CA VAL A 174 -17.54 0.93 -1.46
C VAL A 174 -17.87 0.39 -0.09
N ASP A 175 -17.47 -0.85 0.17
CA ASP A 175 -17.52 -1.42 1.51
C ASP A 175 -16.13 -1.36 2.13
N ALA A 176 -16.05 -0.85 3.35
CA ALA A 176 -14.79 -0.68 4.05
C ALA A 176 -14.92 -1.01 5.53
N GLN A 177 -13.77 -1.08 6.19
CA GLN A 177 -13.65 -1.25 7.62
C GLN A 177 -12.83 -0.10 8.19
N LEU A 178 -13.46 0.70 9.04
CA LEU A 178 -12.89 1.88 9.67
C LEU A 178 -12.37 1.48 11.05
N LEU A 179 -11.07 1.62 11.24
CA LEU A 179 -10.34 1.23 12.44
C LEU A 179 -9.76 2.49 13.10
N PHE A 180 -10.24 2.82 14.30
CA PHE A 180 -9.77 3.97 15.07
C PHE A 180 -9.01 3.51 16.30
N TYR A 181 -7.75 3.92 16.40
CA TYR A 181 -6.87 3.58 17.51
C TYR A 181 -6.86 4.73 18.52
N ALA A 182 -7.31 4.44 19.74
CA ALA A 182 -7.29 5.37 20.86
C ALA A 182 -6.32 4.85 21.94
N LYS A 183 -5.70 5.77 22.67
CA LYS A 183 -4.83 5.44 23.79
C LYS A 183 -5.30 6.18 25.02
N THR A 184 -5.71 5.43 26.03
CA THR A 184 -5.96 5.95 27.39
C THR A 184 -4.74 5.66 28.26
N GLN A 185 -4.67 6.24 29.46
CA GLN A 185 -3.53 6.07 30.39
C GLN A 185 -3.16 4.59 30.65
N ASN A 186 -4.14 3.68 30.59
CA ASN A 186 -3.95 2.28 31.01
C ASN A 186 -4.06 1.25 29.88
N PHE A 187 -4.66 1.59 28.73
CA PHE A 187 -4.88 0.62 27.65
C PHE A 187 -4.93 1.28 26.27
N LYS A 188 -4.64 0.47 25.25
CA LYS A 188 -4.89 0.79 23.84
C LYS A 188 -6.24 0.20 23.46
N ALA A 189 -7.12 1.01 22.90
CA ALA A 189 -8.41 0.58 22.38
C ALA A 189 -8.41 0.69 20.85
N VAL A 190 -9.10 -0.23 20.20
CA VAL A 190 -9.34 -0.18 18.76
C VAL A 190 -10.84 -0.27 18.54
N SER A 191 -11.40 0.76 17.92
CA SER A 191 -12.80 0.76 17.48
C SER A 191 -12.84 0.26 16.04
N ASN A 192 -13.78 -0.63 15.74
CA ASN A 192 -13.90 -1.27 14.45
C ASN A 192 -15.32 -1.07 13.93
N LEU A 193 -15.48 -0.15 12.98
CA LEU A 193 -16.78 0.26 12.45
C LEU A 193 -16.89 -0.20 10.98
N PRO A 194 -17.92 -0.97 10.60
CA PRO A 194 -18.20 -1.24 9.20
C PRO A 194 -18.67 0.05 8.50
N GLY A 195 -18.07 0.37 7.35
CA GLY A 195 -18.45 1.51 6.54
C GLY A 195 -19.05 1.05 5.22
N HIS A 196 -20.29 1.44 4.95
CA HIS A 196 -20.99 1.18 3.67
C HIS A 196 -21.18 2.49 2.94
N GLY A 197 -20.33 2.79 1.97
CA GLY A 197 -20.22 4.10 1.36
C GLY A 197 -20.33 4.08 -0.15
N THR A 198 -20.06 5.24 -0.72
CA THR A 198 -20.03 5.48 -2.16
C THR A 198 -18.83 6.30 -2.53
N TYR A 199 -18.25 6.00 -3.70
CA TYR A 199 -17.21 6.80 -4.31
C TYR A 199 -17.74 7.43 -5.59
N GLU A 200 -17.61 8.75 -5.69
CA GLU A 200 -18.00 9.56 -6.85
C GLU A 200 -16.74 9.91 -7.66
N PHE A 201 -16.73 9.58 -8.95
CA PHE A 201 -15.56 9.81 -9.82
C PHE A 201 -15.33 11.30 -10.09
N GLY A 202 -16.39 12.05 -10.38
CA GLY A 202 -16.29 13.45 -10.80
C GLY A 202 -15.74 14.38 -9.71
N SER A 203 -16.15 14.19 -8.46
CA SER A 203 -15.61 14.95 -7.33
C SER A 203 -14.40 14.28 -6.67
N ARG A 204 -14.12 13.03 -7.02
CA ARG A 204 -13.15 12.15 -6.35
C ARG A 204 -13.37 12.14 -4.84
N THR A 205 -14.61 11.90 -4.43
CA THR A 205 -15.01 11.89 -3.02
C THR A 205 -15.51 10.51 -2.62
N LEU A 206 -14.93 9.97 -1.54
CA LEU A 206 -15.41 8.78 -0.85
C LEU A 206 -16.25 9.21 0.35
N THR A 207 -17.51 8.80 0.38
CA THR A 207 -18.42 9.12 1.49
C THR A 207 -18.91 7.86 2.16
N PHE A 208 -18.72 7.75 3.47
CA PHE A 208 -19.41 6.80 4.34
C PHE A 208 -20.43 7.55 5.19
N PRO A 209 -21.72 7.17 5.15
CA PRO A 209 -22.71 7.69 6.07
C PRO A 209 -22.38 7.26 7.52
N PRO A 210 -23.04 7.83 8.53
CA PRO A 210 -22.79 7.50 9.92
C PRO A 210 -22.88 5.98 10.17
N PRO A 211 -21.78 5.33 10.61
CA PRO A 211 -21.77 3.90 10.87
C PRO A 211 -22.42 3.54 12.22
N GLU A 212 -22.54 4.52 13.12
CA GLU A 212 -23.19 4.44 14.42
C GLU A 212 -24.27 5.55 14.55
N ASP A 213 -25.07 5.51 15.61
CA ASP A 213 -26.14 6.48 15.89
C ASP A 213 -25.63 7.85 16.38
N ASP A 214 -24.35 8.17 16.15
CA ASP A 214 -23.71 9.43 16.57
C ASP A 214 -23.86 10.57 15.56
N ASN A 215 -24.48 10.30 14.41
CA ASN A 215 -24.64 11.20 13.26
C ASN A 215 -23.31 11.69 12.68
N LEU A 216 -22.22 10.92 12.81
CA LEU A 216 -20.90 11.28 12.26
C LEU A 216 -20.62 10.52 10.96
N ALA A 217 -20.78 11.22 9.83
CA ALA A 217 -20.37 10.73 8.52
C ALA A 217 -18.87 10.90 8.32
N PHE A 218 -18.29 10.07 7.46
CA PHE A 218 -16.89 10.15 7.06
C PHE A 218 -16.80 10.49 5.58
N VAL A 219 -16.15 11.60 5.24
CA VAL A 219 -16.01 12.09 3.87
C VAL A 219 -14.54 12.26 3.57
N ALA A 220 -14.03 11.59 2.54
CA ALA A 220 -12.64 11.70 2.12
C ALA A 220 -12.55 12.23 0.69
N ASN A 221 -11.75 13.28 0.53
CA ASN A 221 -11.47 13.91 -0.75
C ASN A 221 -10.06 13.51 -1.19
N PHE A 222 -9.95 13.07 -2.43
CA PHE A 222 -8.67 12.81 -3.07
C PHE A 222 -8.23 14.07 -3.79
N ASP A 223 -6.99 14.50 -3.56
CA ASP A 223 -6.45 15.64 -4.29
C ASP A 223 -6.16 15.21 -5.73
N PHE A 224 -6.57 16.02 -6.73
CA PHE A 224 -6.32 15.73 -8.16
C PHE A 224 -4.83 15.51 -8.50
N ALA A 225 -4.00 16.05 -7.64
CA ALA A 225 -2.57 15.95 -7.66
C ALA A 225 -2.08 14.58 -7.16
N ASP A 226 -2.48 14.14 -5.97
CA ASP A 226 -1.84 13.05 -5.24
C ASP A 226 -2.79 11.86 -5.06
N ASN A 227 -2.48 10.75 -5.72
CA ASN A 227 -3.26 9.52 -5.60
C ASN A 227 -2.89 8.70 -4.36
N ASP A 228 -1.81 9.04 -3.65
CA ASP A 228 -1.34 8.31 -2.46
C ASP A 228 -1.73 9.00 -1.16
N HIS A 229 -2.32 10.21 -1.21
CA HIS A 229 -2.80 10.95 -0.05
C HIS A 229 -4.27 11.32 -0.21
N MET A 230 -5.02 11.28 0.89
CA MET A 230 -6.39 11.78 0.92
C MET A 230 -6.65 12.61 2.17
N HIS A 231 -7.50 13.63 2.02
CA HIS A 231 -7.99 14.45 3.10
C HIS A 231 -9.35 13.92 3.56
N ALA A 232 -9.36 13.28 4.72
CA ALA A 232 -10.56 12.74 5.32
C ALA A 232 -11.12 13.69 6.38
N TYR A 233 -12.44 13.83 6.41
CA TYR A 233 -13.18 14.67 7.31
C TYR A 233 -14.27 13.85 8.01
N VAL A 234 -14.43 14.09 9.31
CA VAL A 234 -15.61 13.65 10.04
C VAL A 234 -16.60 14.80 10.00
N VAL A 235 -17.78 14.53 9.47
CA VAL A 235 -18.83 15.53 9.21
C VAL A 235 -20.08 15.14 9.98
N ARG A 236 -20.68 16.10 10.68
CA ARG A 236 -21.96 15.85 11.34
C ARG A 236 -23.07 15.85 10.28
N ALA A 237 -23.72 14.70 10.07
CA ALA A 237 -24.68 14.48 8.98
C ALA A 237 -25.87 15.46 9.01
N SER A 238 -26.26 15.95 10.19
CA SER A 238 -27.37 16.89 10.35
C SER A 238 -27.05 18.33 9.98
N THR A 239 -25.79 18.78 10.15
CA THR A 239 -25.39 20.18 9.96
C THR A 239 -24.39 20.39 8.82
N GLY A 240 -23.74 19.33 8.33
CA GLY A 240 -22.65 19.43 7.37
C GLY A 240 -21.34 19.98 7.97
N GLU A 241 -21.28 20.16 9.29
CA GLU A 241 -20.10 20.73 9.96
C GLU A 241 -18.94 19.72 9.97
N LYS A 242 -17.80 20.12 9.38
CA LYS A 242 -16.53 19.38 9.41
C LYS A 242 -15.88 19.57 10.78
N CYS A 243 -15.88 18.53 11.61
CA CYS A 243 -15.51 18.62 13.02
C CYS A 243 -14.20 17.88 13.39
N ALA A 244 -13.74 16.98 12.53
CA ALA A 244 -12.40 16.41 12.59
C ALA A 244 -11.81 16.28 11.18
N MET A 245 -10.48 16.32 11.09
CA MET A 245 -9.75 16.10 9.84
C MET A 245 -8.60 15.14 10.06
N PHE A 246 -8.42 14.22 9.12
CA PHE A 246 -7.36 13.23 9.06
C PHE A 246 -6.64 13.37 7.72
N VAL A 247 -5.31 13.32 7.75
CA VAL A 247 -4.51 13.21 6.53
C VAL A 247 -4.09 11.75 6.43
N LEU A 248 -4.67 11.03 5.47
CA LEU A 248 -4.41 9.61 5.27
C LEU A 248 -3.47 9.41 4.07
N HIS A 249 -2.62 8.40 4.14
CA HIS A 249 -1.77 7.96 3.04
C HIS A 249 -1.98 6.48 2.75
N LYS A 250 -1.77 6.09 1.50
CA LYS A 250 -1.89 4.72 1.03
C LYS A 250 -0.73 3.87 1.57
N VAL A 251 -1.06 2.78 2.24
CA VAL A 251 -0.08 1.80 2.74
C VAL A 251 0.15 0.77 1.64
N LYS A 252 1.35 0.75 1.08
CA LYS A 252 1.74 -0.29 0.11
C LYS A 252 1.79 -1.64 0.83
N ALA A 253 1.12 -2.65 0.29
CA ALA A 253 1.28 -4.03 0.73
C ALA A 253 2.73 -4.45 0.47
N GLY A 254 3.45 -4.78 1.55
CA GLY A 254 4.83 -5.28 1.49
C GLY A 254 4.92 -6.76 1.14
#